data_AF-A0A959MQ26-F1
#
_entry.id   AF-A0A959MQ26-F1
#
_cell.length_a   1.000
_cell.length_b   1.000
_cell.length_c   1.000
_cell.angle_alpha   90.00
_cell.angle_beta   90.00
_cell.angle_gamma   90.00
#
_symmetry.space_group_name_H-M   'P 1'
#
loop_
_entity.id
_entity.type
_entity.pdbx_description
1 polymer ?
#
loop_
_entity_poly.entity_id
_entity_poly.type
_entity_poly.pdbx_seq_one_letter_code
_entity_poly.pdbx_strand_id
1 'polypeptide(L)'
;MRVVTFITSPIVLLVMLSMSSCNKYIDATNGSTSIEQGSLKFYTDSNLFTFRTNVVATRDKEKVYPKFFEVKLPKKIKYNEFINSTDFGFYYDKGQVIFIKMELEPKTQTKDTTYTPSQHELKQLIQSVLKTNGGKYDIKKIPAHKKRRNTILIRGEATILLFNIVDDNYKQFFNNVGSFKFIK
;
A
#
# COMPACT_ATOMS: atom_id res chain seq x y z
N MET A 1 21.10 47.19 34.04
CA MET A 1 21.12 46.15 32.99
C MET A 1 20.38 44.93 33.54
N ARG A 2 19.11 44.71 33.16
CA ARG A 2 18.30 43.61 33.70
C ARG A 2 18.46 42.38 32.81
N VAL A 3 19.06 41.33 33.36
CA VAL A 3 19.14 40.01 32.70
C VAL A 3 17.84 39.29 33.00
N VAL A 4 17.01 39.09 31.98
CA VAL A 4 15.79 38.27 32.07
C VAL A 4 16.19 36.83 31.76
N THR A 5 16.34 36.02 32.80
CA THR A 5 16.54 34.57 32.67
C THR A 5 15.20 33.89 32.42
N PHE A 6 14.97 33.45 31.19
CA PHE A 6 13.83 32.58 30.84
C PHE A 6 14.07 31.18 31.43
N ILE A 7 13.32 30.85 32.49
CA ILE A 7 13.26 29.49 33.03
C ILE A 7 12.38 28.68 32.08
N THR A 8 12.98 28.03 31.08
CA THR A 8 12.28 27.09 30.21
C THR A 8 11.96 25.82 31.01
N SER A 9 10.69 25.64 31.32
CA SER A 9 10.20 24.52 32.12
C SER A 9 10.56 23.17 31.46
N PRO A 10 11.17 22.22 32.18
CA PRO A 10 11.53 20.89 31.65
C PRO A 10 10.32 20.10 31.12
N ILE A 11 9.11 20.47 31.55
CA ILE A 11 7.84 19.90 31.07
C ILE A 11 7.59 20.27 29.60
N VAL A 12 7.92 21.49 29.18
CA VAL A 12 7.74 21.93 27.78
C VAL A 12 8.71 21.18 26.86
N LEU A 13 9.93 20.91 27.33
CA LEU A 13 10.92 20.13 26.58
C LEU A 13 10.47 18.67 26.43
N LEU A 14 9.89 18.06 27.48
CA LEU A 14 9.36 16.70 27.45
C LEU A 14 8.14 16.55 26.52
N VAL A 15 7.28 17.57 26.47
CA VAL A 15 6.12 17.63 25.54
C VAL A 15 6.59 17.80 24.10
N MET A 16 7.64 18.58 23.83
CA MET A 16 8.22 18.68 22.48
C MET A 16 8.96 17.40 22.06
N LEU A 17 9.66 16.73 22.98
CA LEU A 17 10.33 15.45 22.71
C LEU A 17 9.34 14.30 22.45
N SER A 18 8.18 14.28 23.12
CA SER A 18 7.14 13.27 22.87
C SER A 18 6.38 13.49 21.55
N MET A 19 6.29 14.73 21.06
CA MET A 19 5.81 15.02 19.69
C MET A 19 6.81 14.60 18.59
N SER A 20 8.05 14.30 18.97
CA SER A 20 9.09 13.81 18.06
C SER A 20 9.05 12.30 17.84
N SER A 21 8.02 11.59 18.31
CA SER A 21 7.79 10.18 17.98
C SER A 21 7.60 10.04 16.47
N CYS A 22 8.72 9.88 15.77
CA CYS A 22 8.83 9.88 14.33
C CYS A 22 7.83 8.88 13.74
N ASN A 23 6.91 9.37 12.91
CA ASN A 23 6.27 8.55 11.89
C ASN A 23 7.39 8.05 10.96
N LYS A 24 8.05 6.96 11.34
CA LYS A 24 9.15 6.40 10.57
C LYS A 24 8.55 5.68 9.37
N TYR A 25 8.84 6.20 8.19
CA TYR A 25 8.52 5.49 6.95
C TYR A 25 9.45 4.29 6.81
N ILE A 26 8.91 3.16 6.35
CA ILE A 26 9.71 1.93 6.18
C ILE A 26 10.78 2.09 5.09
N ASP A 27 10.63 3.09 4.22
CA ASP A 27 11.46 3.36 3.05
C ASP A 27 12.32 4.64 3.17
N ALA A 28 12.61 5.05 4.41
CA ALA A 28 13.35 6.29 4.73
C ALA A 28 14.84 6.28 4.31
N THR A 29 15.40 5.13 3.94
CA THR A 29 16.81 4.98 3.55
C THR A 29 16.94 4.22 2.23
N ASN A 30 18.00 4.48 1.47
CA ASN A 30 18.39 3.62 0.34
C ASN A 30 18.76 2.23 0.87
N GLY A 31 18.28 1.18 0.22
CA GLY A 31 18.51 -0.19 0.66
C GLY A 31 17.45 -1.17 0.16
N SER A 32 17.37 -2.32 0.81
CA SER A 32 16.36 -3.34 0.50
C SER A 32 15.94 -4.08 1.76
N THR A 33 14.66 -4.41 1.85
CA THR A 33 14.11 -5.26 2.89
C THR A 33 13.53 -6.52 2.27
N SER A 34 14.01 -7.68 2.71
CA SER A 34 13.37 -8.96 2.42
C SER A 34 12.11 -9.08 3.26
N ILE A 35 11.03 -9.53 2.65
CA ILE A 35 9.75 -9.82 3.29
C ILE A 35 9.38 -11.26 2.94
N GLU A 36 8.57 -11.91 3.78
CA GLU A 36 8.33 -13.36 3.72
C GLU A 36 7.92 -13.89 2.33
N GLN A 37 7.41 -13.01 1.45
CA GLN A 37 6.94 -13.37 0.12
C GLN A 37 7.51 -12.48 -1.00
N GLY A 38 8.67 -11.84 -0.78
CA GLY A 38 9.29 -11.01 -1.80
C GLY A 38 10.38 -10.06 -1.28
N SER A 39 10.59 -8.98 -2.01
CA SER A 39 11.56 -7.94 -1.64
C SER A 39 11.01 -6.56 -1.94
N LEU A 40 11.35 -5.61 -1.07
CA LEU A 40 11.09 -4.18 -1.27
C LEU A 40 12.45 -3.47 -1.42
N LYS A 41 12.75 -2.98 -2.62
CA LYS A 41 13.96 -2.19 -2.90
C LYS A 41 13.63 -0.70 -2.86
N PHE A 42 14.44 0.08 -2.16
CA PHE A 42 14.23 1.51 -1.95
C PHE A 42 15.14 2.32 -2.86
N TYR A 43 14.54 3.04 -3.80
CA TYR A 43 15.22 4.03 -4.64
C TYR A 43 14.90 5.44 -4.13
N THR A 44 15.59 6.43 -4.72
CA THR A 44 15.44 7.86 -4.37
C THR A 44 14.03 8.38 -4.68
N ASP A 45 13.44 7.96 -5.81
CA ASP A 45 12.18 8.48 -6.34
C ASP A 45 10.97 7.57 -6.11
N SER A 46 11.23 6.28 -5.86
CA SER A 46 10.22 5.23 -5.79
C SER A 46 10.73 4.02 -5.01
N ASN A 47 9.83 3.08 -4.71
CA ASN A 47 10.16 1.78 -4.14
C ASN A 47 9.76 0.71 -5.14
N LEU A 48 10.61 -0.29 -5.39
CA LEU A 48 10.26 -1.44 -6.21
C LEU A 48 9.85 -2.59 -5.29
N PHE A 49 8.58 -2.97 -5.37
CA PHE A 49 8.10 -4.19 -4.75
C PHE A 49 8.16 -5.32 -5.77
N THR A 50 8.82 -6.41 -5.39
CA THR A 50 8.89 -7.65 -6.17
C THR A 50 8.30 -8.76 -5.34
N PHE A 51 7.20 -9.34 -5.80
CA PHE A 51 6.58 -10.51 -5.19
C PHE A 51 7.09 -11.77 -5.89
N ARG A 52 7.75 -12.62 -5.10
CA ARG A 52 8.21 -13.96 -5.50
C ARG A 52 8.01 -14.87 -4.32
N THR A 53 7.22 -15.92 -4.50
CA THR A 53 6.97 -16.91 -3.46
C THR A 53 7.30 -18.31 -3.95
N ASN A 54 7.97 -19.08 -3.11
CA ASN A 54 8.17 -20.50 -3.34
C ASN A 54 7.03 -21.34 -2.72
N VAL A 55 6.06 -20.67 -2.08
CA VAL A 55 4.94 -21.32 -1.40
C VAL A 55 3.83 -21.60 -2.40
N VAL A 56 3.63 -22.88 -2.68
CA VAL A 56 2.51 -23.37 -3.49
C VAL A 56 1.24 -23.32 -2.65
N ALA A 57 0.21 -22.62 -3.13
CA ALA A 57 -1.09 -22.64 -2.49
C ALA A 57 -1.74 -24.00 -2.78
N THR A 58 -2.21 -24.71 -1.75
CA THR A 58 -2.94 -25.97 -1.92
C THR A 58 -4.39 -25.75 -1.55
N ARG A 59 -5.30 -26.03 -2.48
CA ARG A 59 -6.75 -26.02 -2.24
C ARG A 59 -7.24 -27.46 -2.40
N ASP A 60 -7.62 -28.08 -1.29
CA ASP A 60 -7.95 -29.50 -1.19
C ASP A 60 -6.81 -30.40 -1.72
N LYS A 61 -6.83 -30.75 -3.02
CA LYS A 61 -5.80 -31.56 -3.70
C LYS A 61 -5.13 -30.84 -4.88
N GLU A 62 -5.57 -29.62 -5.21
CA GLU A 62 -5.05 -28.85 -6.33
C GLU A 62 -3.97 -27.88 -5.87
N LYS A 63 -2.85 -27.90 -6.60
CA LYS A 63 -1.73 -26.96 -6.41
C LYS A 63 -1.95 -25.75 -7.29
N VAL A 64 -2.13 -24.59 -6.67
CA VAL A 64 -2.19 -23.30 -7.35
C VAL A 64 -0.87 -22.57 -7.15
N TYR A 65 -0.22 -22.23 -8.26
CA TYR A 65 1.05 -21.51 -8.26
C TYR A 65 0.78 -20.01 -8.30
N PRO A 66 1.19 -19.24 -7.27
CA PRO A 66 1.02 -17.80 -7.28
C PRO A 66 1.84 -17.18 -8.41
N LYS A 67 1.26 -16.24 -9.15
CA LYS A 67 1.99 -15.50 -10.17
C LYS A 67 2.92 -14.49 -9.53
N PHE A 68 4.15 -14.42 -10.03
CA PHE A 68 5.12 -13.43 -9.60
C PHE A 68 4.85 -12.10 -10.30
N PHE A 69 5.10 -11.00 -9.60
CA PHE A 69 4.96 -9.68 -10.17
C PHE A 69 5.94 -8.69 -9.56
N GLU A 70 6.11 -7.57 -10.24
CA GLU A 70 6.74 -6.40 -9.67
C GLU A 70 5.95 -5.12 -9.97
N VAL A 71 6.11 -4.13 -9.10
CA VAL A 71 5.42 -2.85 -9.20
C VAL A 71 6.23 -1.76 -8.51
N LYS A 72 6.28 -0.57 -9.11
CA LYS A 72 6.78 0.62 -8.43
C LYS A 72 5.72 1.18 -7.50
N LEU A 73 6.15 1.60 -6.33
CA LEU A 73 5.35 2.22 -5.29
C LEU A 73 5.92 3.61 -4.98
N PRO A 74 5.07 4.61 -4.70
CA PRO A 74 5.52 5.89 -4.18
C PRO A 74 6.33 5.76 -2.88
N LYS A 75 7.13 6.79 -2.59
CA LYS A 75 7.84 6.91 -1.32
C LYS A 75 6.86 7.15 -0.15
N LYS A 76 7.38 7.06 1.07
CA LYS A 76 6.68 7.35 2.34
C LYS A 76 5.66 6.27 2.70
N ILE A 77 6.04 5.01 2.53
CA ILE A 77 5.23 3.88 2.97
C ILE A 77 5.28 3.86 4.50
N LYS A 78 4.12 3.95 5.15
CA LYS A 78 4.01 3.88 6.61
C LYS A 78 3.95 2.44 7.09
N TYR A 79 3.23 1.60 6.35
CA TYR A 79 2.96 0.22 6.72
C TYR A 79 2.63 -0.58 5.47
N ASN A 80 2.99 -1.86 5.47
CA ASN A 80 2.58 -2.83 4.46
C ASN A 80 1.95 -4.05 5.13
N GLU A 81 1.03 -4.70 4.44
CA GLU A 81 0.47 -5.98 4.86
C GLU A 81 0.35 -6.92 3.67
N PHE A 82 0.63 -8.20 3.92
CA PHE A 82 0.56 -9.25 2.92
C PHE A 82 -0.25 -10.39 3.49
N ILE A 83 -1.26 -10.84 2.74
CA ILE A 83 -2.21 -11.85 3.19
C ILE A 83 -2.31 -12.93 2.13
N ASN A 84 -2.03 -14.16 2.57
CA ASN A 84 -2.20 -15.39 1.80
C ASN A 84 -1.57 -15.37 0.40
N SER A 85 -0.48 -14.62 0.18
CA SER A 85 0.18 -14.52 -1.13
C SER A 85 -0.71 -13.94 -2.25
N THR A 86 -1.86 -13.34 -1.90
CA THR A 86 -2.85 -12.83 -2.87
C THR A 86 -3.20 -11.38 -2.66
N ASP A 87 -3.14 -10.88 -1.43
CA ASP A 87 -3.62 -9.56 -1.06
C ASP A 87 -2.45 -8.76 -0.47
N PHE A 88 -2.13 -7.62 -1.09
CA PHE A 88 -0.97 -6.79 -0.77
C PHE A 88 -1.41 -5.33 -0.54
N GLY A 89 -1.36 -4.87 0.70
CA GLY A 89 -1.72 -3.51 1.09
C GLY A 89 -0.50 -2.65 1.39
N PHE A 90 -0.46 -1.43 0.86
CA PHE A 90 0.55 -0.41 1.14
C PHE A 90 -0.12 0.88 1.60
N TYR A 91 0.19 1.28 2.84
CA TYR A 91 -0.48 2.36 3.55
C TYR A 91 0.41 3.58 3.64
N TYR A 92 -0.16 4.74 3.35
CA TYR A 92 0.51 6.02 3.32
C TYR A 92 -0.19 7.03 4.25
N ASP A 93 0.40 8.20 4.36
CA ASP A 93 -0.18 9.31 5.12
C ASP A 93 -1.58 9.69 4.66
N LYS A 94 -2.33 10.23 5.64
CA LYS A 94 -3.70 10.72 5.46
C LYS A 94 -4.68 9.64 4.98
N GLY A 95 -4.41 8.35 5.19
CA GLY A 95 -5.31 7.25 4.80
C GLY A 95 -5.32 6.95 3.30
N GLN A 96 -4.24 7.30 2.59
CA GLN A 96 -4.01 6.87 1.21
C GLN A 96 -3.55 5.41 1.18
N VAL A 97 -4.08 4.61 0.27
CA VAL A 97 -3.76 3.17 0.19
C VAL A 97 -3.56 2.76 -1.27
N ILE A 98 -2.54 1.92 -1.50
CA ILE A 98 -2.44 1.10 -2.70
C ILE A 98 -2.71 -0.33 -2.28
N PHE A 99 -3.70 -0.98 -2.88
CA PHE A 99 -4.01 -2.37 -2.60
C PHE A 99 -3.93 -3.17 -3.89
N ILE A 100 -3.20 -4.29 -3.88
CA ILE A 100 -3.07 -5.20 -5.01
C ILE A 100 -3.68 -6.52 -4.59
N LYS A 101 -4.64 -7.01 -5.37
CA LYS A 101 -5.24 -8.32 -5.21
C LYS A 101 -4.94 -9.17 -6.44
N MET A 102 -4.34 -10.31 -6.20
CA MET A 102 -4.07 -11.33 -7.20
C MET A 102 -5.20 -12.35 -7.19
N GLU A 103 -5.72 -12.66 -8.36
CA GLU A 103 -6.63 -13.77 -8.56
C GLU A 103 -5.82 -15.05 -8.74
N LEU A 104 -6.22 -16.10 -8.04
CA LEU A 104 -5.56 -17.41 -8.08
C LEU A 104 -6.04 -18.25 -9.27
N GLU A 105 -7.26 -18.00 -9.74
CA GLU A 105 -7.87 -18.70 -10.85
C GLU A 105 -7.97 -17.74 -12.04
N PRO A 106 -7.59 -18.17 -13.25
CA PRO A 106 -7.70 -17.35 -14.44
C PRO A 106 -9.19 -17.10 -14.73
N LYS A 107 -9.65 -15.86 -14.57
CA LYS A 107 -10.93 -15.45 -15.15
C LYS A 107 -10.79 -15.41 -16.67
N THR A 108 -11.71 -16.07 -17.36
CA THR A 108 -11.82 -16.07 -18.82
C THR A 108 -11.82 -14.63 -19.33
N GLN A 109 -10.73 -14.22 -19.98
CA GLN A 109 -10.53 -12.93 -20.64
C GLN A 109 -10.78 -11.69 -19.76
N THR A 110 -9.86 -11.43 -18.84
CA THR A 110 -9.84 -10.12 -18.17
C THR A 110 -9.02 -9.13 -19.01
N LYS A 111 -9.68 -8.24 -19.74
CA LYS A 111 -9.01 -7.17 -20.49
C LYS A 111 -8.47 -6.12 -19.53
N ASP A 112 -7.22 -5.70 -19.74
CA ASP A 112 -6.62 -4.61 -18.99
C ASP A 112 -7.50 -3.37 -19.07
N THR A 113 -7.93 -2.89 -17.90
CA THR A 113 -8.90 -1.80 -17.78
C THR A 113 -8.48 -0.85 -16.68
N THR A 114 -8.84 0.41 -16.80
CA THR A 114 -8.61 1.43 -15.76
C THR A 114 -9.84 2.31 -15.67
N TYR A 115 -10.40 2.46 -14.47
CA TYR A 115 -11.61 3.26 -14.27
C TYR A 115 -11.73 3.79 -12.85
N THR A 116 -12.59 4.79 -12.69
CA THR A 116 -13.00 5.31 -11.38
C THR A 116 -14.22 4.53 -10.91
N PRO A 117 -14.14 3.79 -9.79
CA PRO A 117 -15.29 3.03 -9.30
C PRO A 117 -16.38 3.95 -8.76
N SER A 118 -17.62 3.50 -8.86
CA SER A 118 -18.72 4.06 -8.09
C SER A 118 -18.50 3.82 -6.58
N GLN A 119 -19.20 4.58 -5.74
CA GLN A 119 -19.12 4.38 -4.28
C GLN A 119 -19.57 2.98 -3.85
N HIS A 120 -20.56 2.41 -4.57
CA HIS A 120 -21.06 1.07 -4.28
C HIS A 120 -20.02 0.00 -4.60
N GLU A 121 -19.43 0.04 -5.80
CA GLU A 121 -18.35 -0.88 -6.19
C GLU A 121 -17.15 -0.77 -5.26
N LEU A 122 -16.75 0.46 -4.88
CA LEU A 122 -15.65 0.68 -3.96
C LEU A 122 -15.93 0.05 -2.59
N LYS A 123 -17.15 0.24 -2.06
CA LYS A 123 -17.57 -0.37 -0.78
C LYS A 123 -17.59 -1.89 -0.87
N GLN A 124 -18.13 -2.46 -1.95
CA GLN A 124 -18.16 -3.91 -2.15
C GLN A 124 -16.75 -4.50 -2.24
N LEU A 125 -15.86 -3.87 -3.01
CA LEU A 125 -14.46 -4.29 -3.11
C LEU A 125 -13.79 -4.31 -1.73
N ILE A 126 -13.84 -3.19 -1.01
CA ILE A 126 -13.17 -3.04 0.30
C ILE A 126 -13.74 -4.00 1.34
N GLN A 127 -15.06 -4.12 1.45
CA GLN A 127 -15.68 -4.88 2.53
C GLN A 127 -15.70 -6.38 2.25
N SER A 128 -16.03 -6.77 1.03
CA SER A 128 -16.34 -8.16 0.68
C SER A 128 -15.20 -8.89 -0.01
N VAL A 129 -14.34 -8.19 -0.75
CA VAL A 129 -13.34 -8.83 -1.63
C VAL A 129 -11.93 -8.76 -1.05
N LEU A 130 -11.57 -7.62 -0.46
CA LEU A 130 -10.25 -7.43 0.14
C LEU A 130 -10.17 -8.14 1.49
N LYS A 131 -9.08 -8.90 1.67
CA LYS A 131 -8.73 -9.48 2.98
C LYS A 131 -7.82 -8.50 3.70
N THR A 132 -8.04 -8.32 5.00
CA THR A 132 -7.20 -7.50 5.89
C THR A 132 -7.00 -8.23 7.21
N ASN A 133 -5.89 -7.96 7.90
CA ASN A 133 -5.59 -8.59 9.20
C ASN A 133 -6.34 -7.93 10.38
N GLY A 134 -7.25 -6.99 10.12
CA GLY A 134 -8.02 -6.28 11.15
C GLY A 134 -7.19 -5.36 12.05
N GLY A 135 -5.93 -5.10 11.70
CA GLY A 135 -4.96 -4.37 12.52
C GLY A 135 -5.21 -2.87 12.61
N LYS A 136 -4.19 -2.15 13.10
CA LYS A 136 -4.19 -0.67 13.22
C LYS A 136 -4.35 0.02 11.85
N TYR A 137 -3.76 -0.56 10.82
CA TYR A 137 -3.84 -0.09 9.44
C TYR A 137 -4.69 -1.08 8.65
N ASP A 138 -6.01 -0.86 8.66
CA ASP A 138 -6.98 -1.69 7.96
C ASP A 138 -7.81 -0.80 7.04
N ILE A 139 -7.73 -1.03 5.72
CA ILE A 139 -8.45 -0.25 4.71
C ILE A 139 -9.96 -0.23 4.97
N LYS A 140 -10.53 -1.27 5.60
CA LYS A 140 -11.96 -1.34 5.93
C LYS A 140 -12.40 -0.30 6.97
N LYS A 141 -11.46 0.21 7.75
CA LYS A 141 -11.68 1.25 8.78
C LYS A 141 -11.40 2.67 8.26
N ILE A 142 -10.90 2.82 7.04
CA ILE A 142 -10.56 4.12 6.46
C ILE A 142 -11.77 4.63 5.65
N PRO A 143 -12.38 5.77 6.02
CA PRO A 143 -13.52 6.31 5.30
C PRO A 143 -13.11 6.85 3.93
N ALA A 144 -13.93 6.60 2.90
CA ALA A 144 -13.71 7.20 1.59
C ALA A 144 -13.94 8.72 1.63
N HIS A 145 -13.00 9.49 1.08
CA HIS A 145 -13.06 10.94 1.03
C HIS A 145 -13.53 11.45 -0.34
N LYS A 146 -14.60 12.27 -0.36
CA LYS A 146 -15.20 12.79 -1.59
C LYS A 146 -14.27 13.64 -2.47
N LYS A 147 -13.31 14.34 -1.87
CA LYS A 147 -12.34 15.20 -2.57
C LYS A 147 -11.07 14.46 -3.02
N ARG A 148 -11.05 13.13 -2.91
CA ARG A 148 -9.89 12.31 -3.21
C ARG A 148 -10.21 11.32 -4.31
N ARG A 149 -9.17 10.93 -5.04
CA ARG A 149 -9.32 10.02 -6.17
C ARG A 149 -9.27 8.57 -5.71
N ASN A 150 -10.18 7.79 -6.28
CA ASN A 150 -10.19 6.34 -6.17
C ASN A 150 -10.12 5.79 -7.59
N THR A 151 -9.27 4.80 -7.83
CA THR A 151 -9.07 4.26 -9.18
C THR A 151 -8.78 2.77 -9.09
N ILE A 152 -9.43 2.01 -9.96
CA ILE A 152 -9.17 0.58 -10.12
C ILE A 152 -8.42 0.39 -11.44
N LEU A 153 -7.30 -0.34 -11.36
CA LEU A 153 -6.52 -0.80 -12.49
C LEU A 153 -6.60 -2.33 -12.50
N ILE A 154 -7.11 -2.89 -13.60
CA ILE A 154 -7.13 -4.33 -13.85
C ILE A 154 -5.99 -4.63 -14.81
N ARG A 155 -5.09 -5.54 -14.43
CA ARG A 155 -3.91 -5.95 -15.22
C ARG A 155 -3.82 -7.47 -15.21
N GLY A 156 -4.32 -8.12 -16.25
CA GLY A 156 -4.53 -9.57 -16.26
C GLY A 156 -5.30 -10.06 -15.03
N GLU A 157 -4.68 -10.93 -14.23
CA GLU A 157 -5.25 -11.47 -12.98
C GLU A 157 -4.98 -10.60 -11.74
N ALA A 158 -4.52 -9.37 -11.91
CA ALA A 158 -4.32 -8.43 -10.82
C ALA A 158 -5.37 -7.32 -10.83
N THR A 159 -6.01 -7.11 -9.68
CA THR A 159 -6.83 -5.92 -9.40
C THR A 159 -6.06 -5.00 -8.47
N ILE A 160 -5.79 -3.78 -8.93
CA ILE A 160 -5.07 -2.77 -8.16
C ILE A 160 -5.99 -1.61 -7.84
N LEU A 161 -6.13 -1.30 -6.57
CA LEU A 161 -6.91 -0.18 -6.05
C LEU A 161 -5.97 0.93 -5.57
N LEU A 162 -6.10 2.10 -6.18
CA LEU A 162 -5.65 3.37 -5.62
C LEU A 162 -6.80 3.96 -4.81
N PHE A 163 -6.68 4.01 -3.48
CA PHE A 163 -7.75 4.45 -2.59
C PHE A 163 -7.37 5.73 -1.87
N ASN A 164 -8.30 6.70 -1.85
CA ASN A 164 -8.18 7.96 -1.13
C ASN A 164 -6.94 8.79 -1.51
N ILE A 165 -6.50 8.74 -2.77
CA ILE A 165 -5.31 9.45 -3.22
C ILE A 165 -5.56 10.96 -3.28
N VAL A 166 -4.65 11.74 -2.70
CA VAL A 166 -4.70 13.21 -2.76
C VAL A 166 -4.42 13.65 -4.20
N ASP A 167 -5.19 14.63 -4.69
CA ASP A 167 -5.17 15.07 -6.09
C ASP A 167 -3.75 15.43 -6.57
N ASP A 168 -3.02 16.23 -5.79
CA ASP A 168 -1.66 16.68 -6.09
C ASP A 168 -0.65 15.53 -6.32
N ASN A 169 -0.86 14.39 -5.65
CA ASN A 169 0.03 13.23 -5.74
C ASN A 169 -0.50 12.17 -6.70
N TYR A 170 -1.73 12.31 -7.22
CA TYR A 170 -2.41 11.26 -7.95
C TYR A 170 -1.63 10.79 -9.17
N LYS A 171 -1.08 11.71 -9.96
CA LYS A 171 -0.29 11.38 -11.15
C LYS A 171 0.92 10.51 -10.80
N GLN A 172 1.60 10.79 -9.70
CA GLN A 172 2.75 9.99 -9.24
C GLN A 172 2.32 8.59 -8.82
N PHE A 173 1.26 8.48 -8.01
CA PHE A 173 0.71 7.18 -7.59
C PHE A 173 0.28 6.34 -8.79
N PHE A 174 -0.45 6.94 -9.72
CA PHE A 174 -0.93 6.31 -10.93
C PHE A 174 0.21 5.82 -11.82
N ASN A 175 1.22 6.64 -12.08
CA ASN A 175 2.36 6.27 -12.92
C ASN A 175 3.20 5.15 -12.28
N ASN A 176 3.44 5.23 -10.97
CA ASN A 176 4.20 4.21 -10.25
C ASN A 176 3.49 2.87 -10.31
N VAL A 177 2.19 2.83 -9.96
CA VAL A 177 1.41 1.58 -10.00
C VAL A 177 1.19 1.09 -11.43
N GLY A 178 1.12 2.00 -12.40
CA GLY A 178 1.04 1.67 -13.83
C GLY A 178 2.23 0.86 -14.35
N SER A 179 3.35 0.82 -13.63
CA SER A 179 4.50 -0.04 -13.93
C SER A 179 4.30 -1.52 -13.56
N PHE A 180 3.16 -1.88 -12.97
CA PHE A 180 2.83 -3.25 -12.61
C PHE A 180 3.01 -4.19 -13.80
N LYS A 181 3.74 -5.28 -13.58
CA LYS A 181 3.85 -6.36 -14.55
C LYS A 181 4.06 -7.70 -13.86
N PHE A 182 3.52 -8.73 -14.49
CA PHE A 182 3.88 -10.09 -14.17
C PHE A 182 5.33 -10.36 -14.57
N ILE A 183 6.03 -11.15 -13.76
CA ILE A 183 7.39 -11.60 -14.04
C ILE A 183 7.42 -13.13 -14.11
N LYS A 184 8.37 -13.64 -14.88
CA LYS A 184 8.63 -15.09 -15.00
C LYS A 184 9.54 -15.56 -13.85
#